data_AF-A0A2E4FFU2-F1
#
_entry.id   AF-A0A2E4FFU2-F1
#
_cell.length_a   1.000
_cell.length_b   1.000
_cell.length_c   1.000
_cell.angle_alpha   90.00
_cell.angle_beta   90.00
_cell.angle_gamma   90.00
#
_symmetry.space_group_name_H-M   'P 1'
#
loop_
_entity.id
_entity.type
_entity.pdbx_description
1 polymer ?
#
loop_
_entity_poly.entity_id
_entity_poly.type
_entity_poly.pdbx_seq_one_letter_code
_entity_poly.pdbx_strand_id
1 'polypeptide(L)' 'ILTLIGDEGLNVADLLNKSVGDIAYNIVDLDELPQQALLDKIGGLEGVINLRLIEGEPA' A
#
# COMPACT_ATOMS: atom_id res chain seq x y z
N ILE A 1 -1.87 7.43 -2.16
CA ILE A 1 -1.12 6.16 -1.96
C ILE A 1 -0.32 5.82 -3.20
N LEU A 2 -0.93 5.53 -4.36
CA LEU A 2 -0.20 5.16 -5.59
C LEU A 2 0.89 6.16 -6.01
N THR A 3 0.64 7.47 -5.89
CA THR A 3 1.67 8.50 -6.15
C THR A 3 2.90 8.32 -5.25
N LEU A 4 2.72 8.07 -3.95
CA LEU A 4 3.84 7.86 -3.02
C LEU A 4 4.63 6.60 -3.36
N ILE A 5 3.96 5.54 -3.82
CA ILE A 5 4.61 4.30 -4.27
C ILE A 5 5.45 4.58 -5.51
N GLY A 6 4.89 5.30 -6.50
CA GLY A 6 5.60 5.67 -7.73
C GLY A 6 6.77 6.63 -7.50
N ASP A 7 6.63 7.58 -6.56
CA ASP A 7 7.69 8.52 -6.21
C ASP A 7 8.93 7.82 -5.60
N GLU A 8 8.74 6.66 -4.96
CA GLU A 8 9.82 5.79 -4.46
C GLU A 8 10.34 4.81 -5.54
N GLY A 9 9.81 4.88 -6.77
CA GLY A 9 10.24 4.06 -7.90
C GLY A 9 9.75 2.61 -7.86
N LEU A 10 8.77 2.29 -7.01
CA LEU A 10 8.23 0.94 -6.87
C LEU A 10 7.19 0.64 -7.95
N ASN A 11 7.23 -0.59 -8.49
CA ASN A 11 6.24 -1.09 -9.42
C ASN A 11 5.08 -1.78 -8.67
N VAL A 12 3.87 -1.56 -9.18
CA VAL A 12 2.65 -2.20 -8.68
C VAL A 12 2.30 -3.38 -9.59
N ALA A 13 2.31 -4.59 -9.04
CA ALA A 13 1.98 -5.82 -9.75
C ALA A 13 0.47 -6.00 -9.89
N ASP A 14 -0.25 -5.78 -8.79
CA ASP A 14 -1.71 -5.81 -8.75
C ASP A 14 -2.25 -4.81 -7.73
N LEU A 15 -3.49 -4.38 -7.96
CA LEU A 15 -4.18 -3.41 -7.12
C LEU A 15 -5.66 -3.78 -7.04
N LEU A 16 -6.10 -4.12 -5.82
CA LEU A 16 -7.51 -4.27 -5.51
C LEU A 16 -7.99 -3.11 -4.64
N ASN A 17 -8.99 -2.40 -5.16
CA ASN A 17 -9.78 -1.46 -4.39
C ASN A 17 -11.14 -2.09 -4.07
N LYS A 18 -11.46 -2.21 -2.78
CA LYS A 18 -12.73 -2.78 -2.33
C LYS A 18 -13.32 -1.98 -1.18
N SER A 19 -14.53 -1.48 -1.37
CA SER A 19 -15.31 -0.88 -0.29
C SER A 19 -16.27 -1.91 0.32
N VAL A 20 -16.35 -1.92 1.65
CA VAL A 20 -17.31 -2.73 2.43
C VAL A 20 -17.93 -1.83 3.48
N GLY A 21 -19.23 -1.51 3.30
CA GLY A 21 -19.88 -0.47 4.09
C GLY A 21 -19.17 0.87 3.91
N ASP A 22 -18.80 1.49 5.01
CA ASP A 22 -18.16 2.82 5.04
C ASP A 22 -16.62 2.75 4.99
N ILE A 23 -16.02 1.56 4.84
CA ILE A 23 -14.57 1.37 4.83
C ILE A 23 -14.09 0.99 3.44
N ALA A 24 -13.09 1.70 2.94
CA ALA A 24 -12.38 1.38 1.72
C ALA A 24 -11.07 0.64 2.04
N TYR A 25 -10.93 -0.57 1.48
CA TYR A 25 -9.71 -1.37 1.52
C TYR A 25 -8.94 -1.19 0.22
N ASN A 26 -7.64 -0.96 0.34
CA ASN A 26 -6.69 -0.90 -0.75
C ASN A 26 -5.66 -2.00 -0.52
N ILE A 27 -5.64 -3.01 -1.38
CA ILE A 27 -4.67 -4.11 -1.34
C ILE A 27 -3.77 -3.91 -2.55
N VAL A 28 -2.48 -3.75 -2.31
CA VAL A 28 -1.50 -3.42 -3.35
C VAL A 28 -0.40 -4.46 -3.28
N ASP A 29 -0.23 -5.19 -4.38
CA ASP A 29 0.90 -6.10 -4.56
C ASP A 29 2.02 -5.34 -5.26
N LEU A 30 3.22 -5.41 -4.70
CA LEU A 30 4.41 -4.73 -5.18
C LEU A 30 5.45 -5.76 -5.62
N ASP A 31 6.19 -5.44 -6.68
CA ASP A 31 7.28 -6.31 -7.16
C ASP A 31 8.44 -6.39 -6.15
N GLU A 32 8.59 -5.35 -5.33
CA GLU A 32 9.68 -5.19 -4.37
C GLU A 32 9.15 -4.74 -3.00
N LEU A 33 9.87 -5.12 -1.94
CA LEU A 33 9.51 -4.71 -0.58
C LEU A 33 9.67 -3.19 -0.42
N PRO A 34 8.63 -2.48 0.06
CA PRO A 34 8.72 -1.05 0.31
C PRO A 34 9.61 -0.77 1.53
N GLN A 35 10.29 0.37 1.51
CA GLN A 35 11.04 0.84 2.67
C GLN A 35 10.08 1.25 3.80
N GLN A 36 10.52 1.09 5.06
CA GLN A 36 9.74 1.49 6.23
C GLN A 36 9.27 2.95 6.16
N ALA A 37 10.10 3.86 5.62
CA ALA A 37 9.75 5.26 5.48
C ALA A 37 8.52 5.50 4.58
N LEU A 38 8.31 4.68 3.54
CA LEU A 38 7.11 4.76 2.70
C LEU A 38 5.88 4.27 3.46
N LEU A 39 6.02 3.18 4.23
CA LEU A 39 4.94 2.66 5.07
C LEU A 39 4.51 3.68 6.12
N ASP A 40 5.48 4.34 6.77
CA ASP A 40 5.20 5.38 7.77
C ASP A 40 4.48 6.58 7.14
N LYS A 41 4.91 7.01 5.93
CA LYS A 41 4.23 8.08 5.17
C LYS A 41 2.78 7.71 4.88
N ILE A 42 2.52 6.49 4.39
CA ILE A 42 1.16 6.02 4.05
C ILE A 42 0.30 5.89 5.31
N GLY A 43 0.83 5.30 6.38
CA GLY A 43 0.13 5.14 7.65
C GLY A 43 -0.22 6.45 8.34
N GLY A 44 0.53 7.53 8.07
CA GLY A 44 0.28 8.87 8.59
C GLY A 44 -0.69 9.73 7.77
N LEU A 45 -1.20 9.25 6.63
CA LEU A 45 -2.15 10.00 5.82
C LEU A 45 -3.51 10.16 6.52
N GLU A 46 -4.10 11.34 6.40
CA GLU A 46 -5.47 11.58 6.88
C GLU A 46 -6.45 10.60 6.19
N GLY A 47 -7.27 9.93 7.00
CA GLY A 47 -8.24 8.93 6.53
C GLY A 47 -7.70 7.50 6.41
N VAL A 48 -6.40 7.27 6.59
CA VAL A 48 -5.86 5.90 6.71
C VAL A 48 -6.12 5.39 8.13
N ILE A 49 -7.01 4.39 8.24
CA ILE A 49 -7.42 3.83 9.52
C ILE A 49 -6.39 2.81 10.04
N ASN A 50 -5.82 2.03 9.12
CA ASN A 50 -4.81 1.02 9.43
C ASN A 50 -3.96 0.71 8.19
N LEU A 51 -2.69 0.37 8.41
CA LEU A 51 -1.78 -0.12 7.38
C LEU A 51 -1.13 -1.41 7.88
N ARG A 52 -1.04 -2.40 7.00
CA ARG A 52 -0.35 -3.66 7.28
C ARG A 52 0.48 -4.05 6.07
N LEU A 53 1.76 -4.31 6.29
CA LEU A 53 2.58 -5.05 5.34
C LEU A 53 2.29 -6.55 5.50
N ILE A 54 1.98 -7.22 4.40
CA ILE A 54 1.80 -8.67 4.35
C ILE A 54 3.03 -9.21 3.64
N GLU A 55 3.91 -9.88 4.37
CA GLU A 55 5.08 -10.53 3.79
C GLU A 55 4.64 -11.87 3.15
N GLY A 56 4.94 -12.03 1.86
CA GLY A 56 4.85 -13.27 1.13
C GLY A 56 6.21 -13.58 0.47
N GLU A 57 6.41 -14.82 0.00
CA GLU A 57 7.53 -15.11 -0.91
C GLU A 57 7.35 -14.24 -2.16
N PRO A 58 8.39 -13.49 -2.61
CA PRO A 58 8.31 -12.77 -3.88
C PRO A 58 8.01 -13.78 -5.00
N ALA A 59 7.05 -13.42 -5.86
CA ALA A 59 6.67 -14.24 -7.01
C ALA A 59 7.82 -14.40 -8.02
#